data_AF-K1SSH3-F1
#
_entry.id   AF-K1SSH3-F1
#
_cell.length_a   1.000
_cell.length_b   1.000
_cell.length_c   1.000
_cell.angle_alpha   90.00
_cell.angle_beta   90.00
_cell.angle_gamma   90.00
#
_symmetry.space_group_name_H-M   'P 1'
#
loop_
_entity.id
_entity.type
_entity.pdbx_description
1 polymer ?
#
loop_
_entity_poly.entity_id
_entity_poly.type
_entity_poly.pdbx_seq_one_letter_code
_entity_poly.pdbx_strand_id
1 'polypeptide(L)'
;MPDCSGDDAFGVYLRGIFLVCGLVANPEKGYQLELFLHDESKCRTLLSMIEEHGMGAKLSSRRGSSFLISKESEKISDMLTYMG
;
A
#
# COMPACT_ATOMS: atom_id res chain seq x y z
N MET A 1 -0.42 20.24 -19.17
CA MET A 1 -0.25 18.82 -18.83
C MET A 1 0.60 18.80 -17.57
N PRO A 2 0.10 18.29 -16.44
CA PRO A 2 0.94 18.15 -15.25
C PRO A 2 2.10 17.20 -15.60
N ASP A 3 3.31 17.62 -15.28
CA ASP A 3 4.53 16.85 -15.39
C ASP A 3 4.55 15.83 -14.26
N CYS A 4 4.16 14.59 -14.55
CA CYS A 4 4.35 13.52 -13.57
C CYS A 4 5.85 13.28 -13.39
N SER A 5 6.44 13.90 -12.36
CA SER A 5 7.74 13.50 -11.84
C SER A 5 7.66 12.05 -11.33
N GLY A 6 8.80 11.37 -11.14
CA GLY A 6 8.81 9.94 -10.78
C GLY A 6 8.00 9.62 -9.51
N ASP A 7 8.04 10.52 -8.53
CA ASP A 7 7.29 10.41 -7.28
C ASP A 7 5.77 10.60 -7.51
N ASP A 8 5.38 11.52 -8.40
CA ASP A 8 3.97 11.72 -8.76
C ASP A 8 3.38 10.48 -9.46
N ALA A 9 4.19 9.79 -10.27
CA ALA A 9 3.77 8.59 -10.99
C ALA A 9 3.48 7.42 -10.03
N PHE A 10 4.33 7.20 -9.03
CA PHE A 10 4.11 6.15 -8.04
C PHE A 10 2.92 6.47 -7.13
N GLY A 11 2.73 7.74 -6.72
CA GLY A 11 1.55 8.16 -5.97
C GLY A 11 0.24 7.85 -6.69
N VAL A 12 0.16 8.15 -7.99
CA VAL A 12 -1.01 7.83 -8.83
C VAL A 12 -1.21 6.32 -8.97
N TYR A 13 -0.13 5.55 -9.15
CA TYR A 13 -0.18 4.09 -9.24
C TYR A 13 -0.68 3.45 -7.94
N LEU A 14 -0.11 3.87 -6.80
CA LEU A 14 -0.48 3.38 -5.47
C LEU A 14 -1.93 3.73 -5.14
N ARG A 15 -2.40 4.94 -5.47
CA ARG A 15 -3.81 5.33 -5.39
C ARG A 15 -4.70 4.36 -6.17
N GLY A 16 -4.32 4.05 -7.42
CA GLY A 16 -5.05 3.11 -8.26
C GLY A 16 -5.15 1.72 -7.63
N ILE A 17 -4.04 1.21 -7.10
CA ILE A 17 -4.03 -0.08 -6.38
C ILE A 17 -4.91 -0.03 -5.14
N PHE A 18 -4.81 1.03 -4.33
CA PHE A 18 -5.60 1.17 -3.13
C PHE A 18 -7.11 1.21 -3.44
N LEU A 19 -7.52 1.87 -4.51
CA LEU A 19 -8.93 1.92 -4.92
C LEU A 19 -9.49 0.56 -5.36
N VAL A 20 -8.67 -0.30 -5.97
CA VAL A 20 -9.11 -1.60 -6.48
C VAL A 20 -8.95 -2.71 -5.44
N CYS A 21 -7.85 -2.69 -4.68
CA CYS A 21 -7.38 -3.78 -3.84
C CYS A 21 -7.24 -3.42 -2.36
N GLY A 22 -7.47 -2.15 -1.99
CA GLY A 22 -7.22 -1.63 -0.66
C GLY A 22 -8.39 -1.78 0.30
N LEU A 23 -8.08 -1.99 1.57
CA LEU A 23 -9.02 -2.02 2.68
C LEU A 23 -8.39 -1.33 3.89
N VAL A 24 -9.08 -0.37 4.47
CA VAL A 24 -8.72 0.21 5.78
C VAL A 24 -9.69 -0.33 6.81
N ALA A 25 -9.17 -1.08 7.79
CA ALA A 25 -9.97 -1.62 8.88
C ALA A 25 -10.29 -0.51 9.90
N ASN A 26 -11.43 -0.67 10.61
CA ASN A 26 -11.86 0.28 11.63
C ASN A 26 -10.78 0.41 12.73
N PRO A 27 -10.31 1.63 13.03
CA PRO A 27 -9.28 1.88 14.03
C PRO A 27 -9.64 1.43 15.46
N GLU A 28 -10.93 1.28 15.79
CA GLU A 28 -11.37 0.79 17.11
C GLU A 28 -10.83 -0.62 17.46
N LYS A 29 -10.50 -1.43 16.44
CA LYS A 29 -9.94 -2.79 16.61
C LYS A 29 -8.44 -2.86 16.29
N GLY A 30 -7.83 -1.73 15.96
CA GLY A 30 -6.45 -1.61 15.52
C GLY A 30 -6.35 -1.07 14.09
N TYR A 31 -5.44 -0.13 13.88
CA TYR A 31 -5.15 0.44 12.57
C TYR A 31 -4.58 -0.65 11.65
N GLN A 32 -5.27 -0.94 10.56
CA GLN A 32 -4.79 -1.87 9.54
C GLN A 32 -5.16 -1.34 8.16
N LEU A 33 -4.16 -1.22 7.29
CA LEU A 33 -4.34 -1.04 5.86
C LEU A 33 -3.88 -2.33 5.17
N GLU A 34 -4.76 -2.94 4.39
CA GLU A 34 -4.48 -4.17 3.63
C GLU A 34 -4.57 -3.90 2.12
N LEU A 35 -3.67 -4.49 1.34
CA LEU A 35 -3.67 -4.47 -0.13
C LEU A 35 -3.64 -5.90 -0.69
N PHE A 36 -4.74 -6.35 -1.28
CA PHE A 36 -4.92 -7.72 -1.77
C PHE A 36 -4.56 -7.86 -3.26
N LEU A 37 -3.35 -8.32 -3.57
CA LEU A 37 -2.88 -8.54 -4.96
C LEU A 37 -2.99 -10.01 -5.41
N HIS A 38 -3.22 -10.94 -4.48
CA HIS A 38 -3.36 -12.38 -4.70
C HIS A 38 -2.18 -13.09 -5.39
N ASP A 39 -1.08 -12.37 -5.63
CA ASP A 39 0.12 -12.84 -6.31
C ASP A 39 1.33 -12.34 -5.51
N GLU A 40 2.15 -13.27 -5.03
CA GLU A 40 3.31 -12.95 -4.20
C GLU A 40 4.36 -12.10 -4.94
N SER A 41 4.57 -12.35 -6.23
CA SER A 41 5.54 -11.58 -7.02
C SER A 41 5.08 -10.13 -7.12
N LYS A 42 3.79 -9.89 -7.39
CA LYS A 42 3.22 -8.53 -7.40
C LYS A 42 3.31 -7.86 -6.02
N CYS A 43 3.03 -8.60 -4.95
CA CYS A 43 3.18 -8.06 -3.59
C CYS A 43 4.62 -7.67 -3.29
N ARG A 44 5.61 -8.48 -3.68
CA ARG A 44 7.03 -8.17 -3.46
C ARG A 44 7.47 -6.95 -4.26
N THR A 45 7.08 -6.84 -5.53
CA THR A 45 7.37 -5.66 -6.35
C THR A 45 6.75 -4.39 -5.74
N LEU A 46 5.48 -4.44 -5.35
CA LEU A 46 4.83 -3.29 -4.72
C LEU A 46 5.47 -2.95 -3.37
N LEU A 47 5.83 -3.95 -2.57
CA LEU A 47 6.51 -3.73 -1.28
C LEU A 47 7.84 -3.00 -1.47
N SER A 48 8.67 -3.42 -2.45
CA SER A 48 9.93 -2.73 -2.74
C SER A 48 9.71 -1.27 -3.17
N MET A 49 8.70 -1.00 -3.99
CA MET A 49 8.36 0.37 -4.38
C MET A 49 7.89 1.21 -3.18
N ILE A 50 7.08 0.63 -2.28
CA ILE A 50 6.63 1.29 -1.05
C ILE A 50 7.84 1.63 -0.17
N GLU A 51 8.77 0.70 0.02
CA GLU A 51 9.97 0.86 0.84
C GLU A 51 10.94 1.90 0.24
N GLU A 52 11.08 1.95 -1.08
CA GLU A 52 11.88 2.95 -1.81
C GLU A 52 11.40 4.39 -1.54
N HIS A 53 10.10 4.57 -1.34
CA HIS A 53 9.48 5.86 -1.01
C HIS A 53 9.40 6.13 0.50
N GLY A 54 10.11 5.36 1.34
CA GLY A 54 10.19 5.56 2.79
C GLY A 54 8.94 5.15 3.58
N MET A 55 7.96 4.54 2.91
CA MET A 55 6.73 4.03 3.51
C MET A 55 6.92 2.60 4.03
N GLY A 56 6.05 2.17 4.95
CA GLY A 56 6.16 0.88 5.62
C GLY A 56 4.97 -0.03 5.37
N ALA A 57 5.24 -1.22 4.84
CA ALA A 57 4.29 -2.32 4.74
C ALA A 57 4.96 -3.66 5.03
N LYS A 58 4.17 -4.71 5.23
CA LYS A 58 4.65 -6.08 5.44
C LYS A 58 3.94 -7.01 4.48
N LEU A 59 4.69 -7.93 3.88
CA LEU A 59 4.12 -9.06 3.16
C LEU A 59 3.43 -10.01 4.16
N SER A 60 2.21 -10.43 3.85
CA SER A 60 1.45 -11.41 4.62
C SER A 60 0.72 -12.36 3.69
N SER A 61 0.36 -13.54 4.21
CA SER A 61 -0.39 -14.53 3.45
C SER A 61 -1.56 -15.07 4.26
N ARG A 62 -2.70 -15.30 3.59
CA ARG A 62 -3.91 -15.85 4.18
C ARG A 62 -4.59 -16.78 3.18
N ARG A 63 -4.83 -18.03 3.58
CA ARG A 63 -5.47 -19.07 2.75
C ARG A 63 -4.82 -19.22 1.36
N GLY A 64 -3.49 -19.10 1.28
CA GLY A 64 -2.73 -19.20 0.03
C GLY A 64 -2.75 -17.93 -0.85
N SER A 65 -3.43 -16.85 -0.43
CA SER A 65 -3.34 -15.54 -1.08
C SER A 65 -2.36 -14.63 -0.38
N SER A 66 -1.54 -13.91 -1.15
CA SER A 66 -0.61 -12.90 -0.65
C SER A 66 -1.23 -11.51 -0.67
N PHE A 67 -0.90 -10.72 0.36
CA PHE A 67 -1.35 -9.34 0.51
C PHE A 67 -0.30 -8.53 1.27
N LEU A 68 -0.35 -7.20 1.14
CA LEU A 68 0.46 -6.30 1.96
C LEU A 68 -0.38 -5.76 3.10
N ILE A 69 0.23 -5.56 4.27
CA ILE A 69 -0.42 -4.96 5.43
C ILE A 69 0.47 -3.93 6.10
N SER A 70 -0.11 -2.79 6.49
CA SER A 70 0.49 -1.85 7.42
C SER A 70 -0.36 -1.75 8.69
N LYS A 71 0.29 -1.75 9.86
CA LYS A 71 -0.39 -1.68 11.18
C LYS A 71 0.01 -0.47 12.00
N GLU A 72 0.95 0.32 11.51
CA GLU A 72 1.49 1.48 12.20
C GLU A 72 0.70 2.70 11.71
N SER A 73 0.05 3.42 12.63
CA SER A 73 -0.83 4.54 12.27
C SER A 73 -0.08 5.63 11.49
N GLU A 74 1.19 5.88 11.86
CA GLU A 74 2.08 6.80 11.14
C GLU A 74 2.27 6.34 9.69
N LYS A 75 2.65 5.08 9.47
CA LYS A 75 2.87 4.52 8.12
C LYS A 75 1.61 4.50 7.27
N ILE A 76 0.44 4.24 7.88
CA ILE A 76 -0.85 4.30 7.19
C ILE A 76 -1.16 5.75 6.79
N SER A 77 -0.93 6.71 7.69
CA SER A 77 -1.12 8.13 7.40
C SER A 77 -0.19 8.62 6.29
N ASP A 78 1.08 8.22 6.33
CA ASP A 78 2.07 8.54 5.29
C ASP A 78 1.60 8.01 3.92
N MET A 79 1.17 6.75 3.85
CA MET A 79 0.64 6.15 2.63
C MET A 79 -0.59 6.89 2.08
N LEU A 80 -1.57 7.19 2.94
CA LEU A 80 -2.78 7.89 2.54
C LEU A 80 -2.48 9.31 2.07
N THR A 81 -1.57 10.01 2.76
CA THR A 81 -1.13 11.36 2.38
C THR A 81 -0.36 11.34 1.07
N TYR A 82 0.51 10.36 0.88
CA TYR A 82 1.32 10.21 -0.34
C TYR A 82 0.45 9.92 -1.57
N MET A 83 -0.56 9.06 -1.41
CA MET A 83 -1.50 8.80 -2.50
C MET A 83 -2.52 9.93 -2.69
N GLY A 84 -2.64 10.87 -1.76
CA GLY A 84 -3.31 12.18 -1.89
C GLY A 84 -4.79 12.22 -1.56
#